data_AF-A0A7S2LU85-F1
#
_entry.id   AF-A0A7S2LU85-F1
#
_cell.length_a   1.000
_cell.length_b   1.000
_cell.length_c   1.000
_cell.angle_alpha   90.00
_cell.angle_beta   90.00
_cell.angle_gamma   90.00
#
_symmetry.space_group_name_H-M   'P 1'
#
loop_
_entity.id
_entity.type
_entity.pdbx_description
1 polymer ?
#
loop_
_entity_poly.entity_id
_entity_poly.type
_entity_poly.pdbx_seq_one_letter_code
_entity_poly.pdbx_strand_id
1 'polypeptide(L)'
;VIDISSIKATLQSNYTLEDVKVVEDINPDGVDPDEIETDIIQRHIDMAVDTNSWRDPEEIGREKMIEAQLHSVNRAELADLQGVGHSVYSEIDPLHLPEVLFWISARHGQGELFVALKSSIIGLFSRVDMKKCLQKQAAYHEARIADHEADIAYYRAVIDKHASIIAEHGAKIEELNARVALMGDSDENVTEGMKTHDSKRRRVDG
;
A
#
# COMPACT_ATOMS: atom_id res chain seq x y z
N VAL A 1 27.45 -8.12 1.52
CA VAL A 1 26.59 -7.91 2.70
C VAL A 1 27.25 -6.82 3.51
N ILE A 2 26.69 -5.61 3.50
CA ILE A 2 27.18 -4.53 4.37
C ILE A 2 26.78 -4.93 5.78
N ASP A 3 27.77 -5.25 6.61
CA ASP A 3 27.56 -5.60 8.00
C ASP A 3 27.03 -4.37 8.76
N ILE A 4 25.94 -4.53 9.49
CA ILE A 4 25.37 -3.47 10.34
C ILE A 4 26.42 -3.04 11.39
N SER A 5 27.32 -3.95 11.77
CA SER A 5 28.48 -3.64 12.61
C SER A 5 29.40 -2.60 11.95
N SER A 6 29.51 -2.60 10.62
CA SER A 6 30.28 -1.60 9.87
C SER A 6 29.58 -0.24 9.88
N ILE A 7 28.25 -0.18 9.72
CA ILE A 7 27.50 1.09 9.81
C ILE A 7 27.56 1.65 11.23
N LYS A 8 27.41 0.78 12.24
CA LYS A 8 27.51 1.17 13.65
C LYS A 8 28.95 1.60 14.01
N ALA A 9 29.97 0.95 13.45
CA ALA A 9 31.36 1.36 13.59
C ALA A 9 31.63 2.70 12.89
N THR A 10 31.08 2.95 11.70
CA THR A 10 31.20 4.25 11.01
C THR A 10 30.47 5.35 11.77
N LEU A 11 29.29 5.07 12.33
CA LEU A 11 28.59 5.98 13.24
C LEU A 11 29.45 6.27 14.48
N GLN A 12 30.09 5.25 15.07
CA GLN A 12 30.95 5.41 16.25
C GLN A 12 32.30 6.08 16.00
N SER A 13 32.86 5.89 14.81
CA SER A 13 34.18 6.43 14.44
C SER A 13 34.13 7.90 14.03
N ASN A 14 32.99 8.40 13.54
CA ASN A 14 32.90 9.74 12.95
C ASN A 14 32.61 10.86 13.96
N TYR A 15 32.20 10.54 15.19
CA TYR A 15 31.93 11.54 16.23
C TYR A 15 33.07 11.72 17.24
N THR A 16 34.13 10.91 17.19
CA THR A 16 35.27 10.99 18.14
C THR A 16 36.41 11.87 17.65
N LEU A 17 36.28 12.46 16.45
CA LEU A 17 37.26 13.39 15.90
C LEU A 17 37.08 14.77 16.55
N GLU A 18 37.97 15.08 17.49
CA GLU A 18 38.00 16.35 18.24
C GLU A 18 39.03 17.35 17.68
N ASP A 19 40.15 16.88 17.12
CA ASP A 19 41.21 17.73 16.56
C ASP A 19 41.97 16.98 15.45
N VAL A 20 42.08 17.59 14.26
CA VAL A 20 42.97 17.17 13.17
C VAL A 20 43.58 18.42 12.57
N LYS A 21 44.89 18.43 12.44
CA LYS A 21 45.63 19.49 11.76
C LYS A 21 46.31 18.90 10.54
N VAL A 22 46.10 19.52 9.39
CA VAL A 22 46.93 19.25 8.23
C VAL A 22 48.28 19.90 8.49
N VAL A 23 49.34 19.09 8.55
CA VAL A 23 50.71 19.60 8.68
C VAL A 23 51.16 19.98 7.28
N GLU A 24 51.35 21.28 7.04
CA GLU A 24 52.01 21.76 5.82
C GLU A 24 53.46 21.24 5.81
N ASP A 25 53.78 20.37 4.86
CA ASP A 25 55.17 20.06 4.56
C ASP A 25 55.80 21.33 3.95
N ILE A 26 56.46 22.11 4.80
CA ILE A 26 57.14 23.36 4.42
C ILE A 26 58.16 23.04 3.32
N ASN A 27 57.81 23.30 2.08
CA ASN A 27 58.77 23.35 0.98
C ASN A 27 59.70 24.55 1.23
N PRO A 28 61.02 24.35 1.35
CA PRO A 28 61.97 25.42 1.70
C PRO A 28 62.12 26.50 0.62
N ASP A 29 61.54 26.31 -0.57
CA ASP A 29 61.69 27.19 -1.72
C ASP A 29 60.56 28.21 -1.92
N GLY A 30 59.62 28.31 -0.97
CA GLY A 30 58.79 29.51 -0.77
C GLY A 30 57.80 29.87 -1.88
N VAL A 31 57.48 28.94 -2.78
CA VAL A 31 56.37 29.07 -3.72
C VAL A 31 55.54 27.81 -3.59
N ASP A 32 54.46 27.90 -2.82
CA ASP A 32 53.54 26.79 -2.58
C ASP A 32 52.35 26.88 -3.54
N PRO A 33 52.25 26.03 -4.58
CA PRO A 33 51.08 25.97 -5.44
C PRO A 33 49.86 25.33 -4.75
N ASP A 34 50.02 24.72 -3.55
CA ASP A 34 49.02 23.87 -2.90
C ASP A 34 48.38 24.50 -1.64
N GLU A 35 48.67 25.77 -1.36
CA GLU A 35 48.10 26.55 -0.23
C GLU A 35 46.55 26.60 -0.30
N ILE A 36 45.99 26.61 -1.51
CA ILE A 36 44.53 26.59 -1.74
C ILE A 36 43.90 25.24 -1.40
N GLU A 37 44.58 24.12 -1.68
CA GLU A 37 44.04 22.78 -1.45
C GLU A 37 44.08 22.43 0.05
N THR A 38 45.13 22.88 0.73
CA THR A 38 45.30 22.73 2.19
C THR A 38 44.25 23.52 2.97
N ASP A 39 43.94 24.75 2.55
CA ASP A 39 42.88 25.57 3.14
C ASP A 39 41.48 24.94 2.99
N ILE A 40 41.19 24.34 1.83
CA ILE A 40 39.91 23.66 1.58
C ILE A 40 39.78 22.44 2.50
N ILE A 41 40.83 21.63 2.61
CA ILE A 41 40.85 20.44 3.47
C ILE A 41 40.69 20.85 4.94
N GLN A 42 41.43 21.85 5.41
CA GLN A 42 41.34 22.32 6.80
C GLN A 42 39.95 22.90 7.09
N ARG A 43 39.35 23.65 6.17
CA ARG A 43 37.97 24.16 6.32
C ARG A 43 36.96 23.04 6.47
N HIS A 44 37.11 21.93 5.73
CA HIS A 44 36.24 20.76 5.86
C HIS A 44 36.44 20.03 7.19
N ILE A 45 37.68 19.97 7.69
CA ILE A 45 37.99 19.43 9.01
C ILE A 45 37.33 20.28 10.12
N ASP A 46 37.51 21.61 10.07
CA ASP A 46 36.95 22.53 11.06
C ASP A 46 35.42 22.45 11.08
N MET A 47 34.77 22.41 9.90
CA MET A 47 33.32 22.17 9.78
C MET A 47 32.90 20.83 10.41
N ALA A 48 33.70 19.77 10.22
CA ALA A 48 33.39 18.45 10.76
C ALA A 48 33.53 18.40 12.30
N VAL A 49 34.49 19.15 12.86
CA VAL A 49 34.73 19.33 14.31
C VAL A 49 33.64 20.20 14.94
N ASP A 50 33.28 21.31 14.31
CA ASP A 50 32.16 22.16 14.76
C ASP A 50 30.84 21.38 14.74
N THR A 51 30.58 20.59 13.70
CA THR A 51 29.38 19.75 13.66
C THR A 51 29.38 18.70 14.78
N ASN A 52 30.55 18.24 15.24
CA ASN A 52 30.67 17.27 16.33
C ASN A 52 30.38 17.86 17.73
N SER A 53 30.49 19.18 17.93
CA SER A 53 30.44 19.77 19.28
C SER A 53 29.06 20.29 19.73
N TRP A 54 28.04 20.31 18.84
CA TRP A 54 26.77 21.02 19.10
C TRP A 54 25.53 20.14 19.32
N ARG A 55 25.61 18.81 19.24
CA ARG A 55 24.44 17.90 19.26
C ARG A 55 24.72 16.55 19.95
N ASP A 56 23.65 15.77 20.17
CA ASP A 56 23.76 14.37 20.57
C ASP A 56 24.61 13.59 19.53
N PRO A 57 25.67 12.86 19.94
CA PRO A 57 26.53 12.08 19.04
C PRO A 57 25.76 11.19 18.06
N GLU A 58 24.62 10.65 18.49
CA GLU A 58 23.80 9.79 17.64
C GLU A 58 23.08 10.58 16.54
N GLU A 59 22.67 11.81 16.84
CA GLU A 59 22.05 12.72 15.88
C GLU A 59 23.06 13.29 14.89
N ILE A 60 24.29 13.59 15.34
CA ILE A 60 25.40 14.03 14.49
C ILE A 60 25.80 12.92 13.51
N GLY A 61 25.95 11.69 14.01
CA GLY A 61 26.26 10.53 13.17
C GLY A 61 25.20 10.34 12.08
N ARG A 62 23.92 10.49 12.44
CA ARG A 62 22.80 10.45 11.47
C ARG A 62 22.87 11.58 10.45
N GLU A 63 23.09 12.82 10.89
CA GLU A 63 23.15 13.99 10.01
C GLU A 63 24.29 13.85 8.99
N LYS A 64 25.49 13.52 9.45
CA LYS A 64 26.66 13.26 8.58
C LYS A 64 26.40 12.13 7.59
N MET A 65 25.73 11.07 8.04
CA MET A 65 25.32 9.99 7.15
C MET A 65 24.33 10.49 6.09
N ILE A 66 23.34 11.28 6.46
CA ILE A 66 22.34 11.79 5.49
C ILE A 66 22.99 12.72 4.46
N GLU A 67 23.91 13.59 4.88
CA GLU A 67 24.54 14.58 4.01
C GLU A 67 25.64 13.98 3.12
N ALA A 68 26.51 13.13 3.65
CA ALA A 68 27.62 12.55 2.91
C ALA A 68 27.24 11.26 2.17
N GLN A 69 26.32 10.47 2.72
CA GLN A 69 26.03 9.12 2.22
C GLN A 69 24.68 9.01 1.49
N LEU A 70 23.74 9.94 1.71
CA LEU A 70 22.39 9.88 1.10
C LEU A 70 22.08 11.03 0.12
N HIS A 71 23.05 11.91 -0.16
CA HIS A 71 22.95 12.90 -1.22
C HIS A 71 23.59 12.35 -2.50
N SER A 72 22.85 12.24 -3.60
CA SER A 72 23.32 11.50 -4.79
C SER A 72 24.57 12.08 -5.43
N VAL A 73 24.70 13.41 -5.49
CA VAL A 73 25.88 14.09 -6.08
C VAL A 73 27.15 13.80 -5.28
N ASN A 74 27.17 14.16 -3.99
CA ASN A 74 28.28 13.85 -3.08
C ASN A 74 28.64 12.37 -3.10
N ARG A 75 27.63 11.50 -3.14
CA ARG A 75 27.83 10.04 -3.19
C ARG A 75 28.45 9.58 -4.50
N ALA A 76 28.06 10.16 -5.64
CA ALA A 76 28.63 9.83 -6.94
C ALA A 76 30.11 10.23 -7.01
N GLU A 77 30.44 11.43 -6.52
CA GLU A 77 31.82 11.90 -6.41
C GLU A 77 32.65 10.99 -5.50
N LEU A 78 32.11 10.61 -4.34
CA LEU A 78 32.78 9.69 -3.42
C LEU A 78 32.96 8.29 -4.02
N ALA A 79 31.96 7.81 -4.76
CA ALA A 79 32.00 6.50 -5.42
C ALA A 79 33.05 6.48 -6.54
N ASP A 80 33.15 7.56 -7.33
CA ASP A 80 34.18 7.71 -8.36
C ASP A 80 35.59 7.75 -7.73
N LEU A 81 35.77 8.49 -6.63
CA LEU A 81 37.03 8.50 -5.87
C LEU A 81 37.41 7.12 -5.30
N GLN A 82 36.41 6.31 -4.94
CA GLN A 82 36.61 4.95 -4.43
C GLN A 82 36.65 3.87 -5.52
N GLY A 83 36.45 4.24 -6.80
CA GLY A 83 36.38 3.29 -7.92
C GLY A 83 35.13 2.39 -7.90
N VAL A 84 34.06 2.81 -7.22
CA VAL A 84 32.80 2.07 -7.09
C VAL A 84 31.83 2.48 -8.19
N GLY A 85 31.79 1.71 -9.29
CA GLY A 85 30.98 2.03 -10.47
C GLY A 85 29.48 1.70 -10.37
N HIS A 86 28.91 1.49 -9.17
CA HIS A 86 27.51 1.09 -9.01
C HIS A 86 26.76 1.90 -7.94
N SER A 87 25.43 1.93 -8.05
CA SER A 87 24.61 2.68 -7.10
C SER A 87 24.52 2.01 -5.73
N VAL A 88 24.95 2.72 -4.70
CA VAL A 88 25.00 2.23 -3.32
C VAL A 88 23.61 2.02 -2.71
N TYR A 89 22.58 2.65 -3.25
CA TYR A 89 21.18 2.41 -2.85
C TYR A 89 20.74 0.97 -3.09
N SER A 90 21.33 0.27 -4.06
CA SER A 90 21.05 -1.15 -4.32
C SER A 90 21.62 -2.10 -3.24
N GLU A 91 22.55 -1.59 -2.42
CA GLU A 91 23.22 -2.36 -1.38
C GLU A 91 22.53 -2.25 -0.02
N ILE A 92 21.74 -1.18 0.18
CA ILE A 92 20.96 -0.95 1.40
C ILE A 92 20.05 -2.16 1.65
N ASP A 93 19.98 -2.58 2.92
CA ASP A 93 19.05 -3.61 3.32
C ASP A 93 17.60 -3.16 3.06
N PRO A 94 16.79 -3.93 2.28
CA PRO A 94 15.38 -3.67 2.08
C PRO A 94 14.60 -3.35 3.35
N LEU A 95 15.00 -3.92 4.51
CA LEU A 95 14.34 -3.67 5.78
C LEU A 95 14.47 -2.21 6.24
N HIS A 96 15.61 -1.58 5.99
CA HIS A 96 15.90 -0.19 6.37
C HIS A 96 15.56 0.82 5.27
N LEU A 97 15.24 0.34 4.07
CA LEU A 97 14.95 1.19 2.93
C LEU A 97 13.79 2.18 3.17
N PRO A 98 12.68 1.83 3.83
CA PRO A 98 11.62 2.80 4.14
C PRO A 98 12.10 3.99 4.98
N GLU A 99 12.94 3.74 6.00
CA GLU A 99 13.49 4.77 6.88
C GLU A 99 14.48 5.67 6.13
N VAL A 100 15.35 5.07 5.32
CA VAL A 100 16.31 5.80 4.48
C VAL A 100 15.59 6.68 3.45
N LEU A 101 14.58 6.15 2.75
CA LEU A 101 13.81 6.92 1.77
C LEU A 101 13.04 8.06 2.44
N PHE A 102 12.53 7.85 3.66
CA PHE A 102 11.91 8.91 4.44
C PHE A 102 12.89 10.06 4.70
N TRP A 103 14.13 9.76 5.14
CA TRP A 103 15.14 10.80 5.37
C TRP A 103 15.56 11.54 4.11
N ILE A 104 15.74 10.83 3.00
CA ILE A 104 16.04 11.44 1.70
C ILE A 104 14.92 12.40 1.29
N SER A 105 13.67 11.96 1.40
CA SER A 105 12.52 12.80 1.04
C SER A 105 12.40 14.05 1.90
N ALA A 106 12.69 13.93 3.20
CA ALA A 106 12.54 15.00 4.18
C ALA A 106 13.64 16.06 4.07
N ARG A 107 14.86 15.67 3.68
CA ARG A 107 16.03 16.56 3.64
C ARG A 107 16.38 17.06 2.25
N HIS A 108 16.29 16.18 1.25
CA HIS A 108 16.80 16.46 -0.09
C HIS A 108 15.70 16.61 -1.16
N GLY A 109 14.44 16.37 -0.77
CA GLY A 109 13.28 16.57 -1.61
C GLY A 109 13.01 15.40 -2.59
N GLN A 110 12.05 15.62 -3.50
CA GLN A 110 11.52 14.54 -4.35
C GLN A 110 12.48 14.06 -5.44
N GLY A 111 13.39 14.91 -5.93
CA GLY A 111 14.36 14.53 -6.96
C GLY A 111 15.31 13.44 -6.47
N GLU A 112 15.92 13.66 -5.31
CA GLU A 112 16.80 12.69 -4.65
C GLU A 112 16.05 11.42 -4.23
N LEU A 113 14.81 11.58 -3.73
CA LEU A 113 13.96 10.43 -3.42
C LEU A 113 13.75 9.55 -4.65
N PHE A 114 13.47 10.15 -5.82
CA PHE A 114 13.26 9.40 -7.06
C PHE A 114 14.51 8.66 -7.51
N VAL A 115 15.69 9.30 -7.40
CA VAL A 115 16.99 8.68 -7.72
C VAL A 115 17.25 7.48 -6.80
N ALA A 116 17.05 7.65 -5.48
CA ALA A 116 17.23 6.59 -4.51
C ALA A 116 16.27 5.40 -4.75
N LEU A 117 15.00 5.68 -5.02
CA LEU A 117 14.00 4.66 -5.37
C LEU A 117 14.38 3.88 -6.63
N LYS A 118 14.74 4.59 -7.71
CA LYS A 118 15.10 3.97 -8.99
C LYS A 118 16.27 3.03 -8.84
N SER A 119 17.30 3.43 -8.08
CA SER A 119 18.48 2.62 -7.84
C SER A 119 18.23 1.44 -6.89
N SER A 120 17.35 1.61 -5.90
CA SER A 120 17.00 0.56 -4.95
C SER A 120 16.14 -0.53 -5.58
N ILE A 121 15.32 -0.20 -6.58
CA ILE A 121 14.35 -1.13 -7.19
C ILE A 121 15.04 -2.36 -7.78
N ILE A 122 16.22 -2.19 -8.40
CA ILE A 122 16.98 -3.28 -9.01
C ILE A 122 17.51 -4.23 -7.92
N GLY A 123 18.01 -3.67 -6.82
CA GLY A 123 18.45 -4.45 -5.65
C GLY A 123 17.30 -5.15 -4.92
N LEU A 124 16.11 -4.55 -4.89
CA LEU A 124 14.90 -5.18 -4.36
C LEU A 124 14.47 -6.37 -5.22
N PHE A 125 14.42 -6.19 -6.54
CA PHE A 125 14.05 -7.26 -7.47
C PHE A 125 15.04 -8.44 -7.46
N SER A 126 16.31 -8.20 -7.16
CA SER A 126 17.30 -9.28 -7.05
C SER A 126 17.21 -10.07 -5.73
N ARG A 127 16.72 -9.44 -4.64
CA ARG A 127 16.56 -10.08 -3.32
C ARG A 127 15.20 -10.75 -3.14
N VAL A 128 14.14 -10.18 -3.69
CA VAL A 128 12.81 -10.77 -3.63
C VAL A 128 12.74 -11.90 -4.65
N ASP A 129 12.50 -13.13 -4.18
CA ASP A 129 12.11 -14.24 -5.05
C ASP A 129 10.70 -13.96 -5.59
N MET A 130 10.67 -13.13 -6.64
CA MET A 130 9.45 -12.62 -7.25
C MET A 130 8.53 -13.76 -7.71
N LYS A 131 9.14 -14.87 -8.14
CA LYS A 131 8.41 -16.09 -8.51
C LYS A 131 7.65 -16.66 -7.30
N LYS A 132 8.30 -16.82 -6.14
CA LYS A 132 7.60 -17.27 -4.92
C LYS A 132 6.54 -16.28 -4.46
N CYS A 133 6.79 -14.98 -4.56
CA CYS A 133 5.81 -13.95 -4.20
C CYS A 133 4.53 -14.08 -5.06
N LEU A 134 4.72 -14.12 -6.39
CA LEU A 134 3.62 -14.27 -7.34
C LEU A 134 2.87 -15.60 -7.17
N GLN A 135 3.58 -16.70 -6.87
CA GLN A 135 2.96 -17.99 -6.58
C GLN A 135 2.07 -17.95 -5.34
N LYS A 136 2.52 -17.31 -4.25
CA LYS A 136 1.70 -17.13 -3.05
C LYS A 136 0.46 -16.27 -3.34
N GLN A 137 0.63 -15.20 -4.10
CA GLN A 137 -0.48 -14.34 -4.48
C GLN A 137 -1.50 -15.07 -5.37
N ALA A 138 -1.03 -15.88 -6.32
CA ALA A 138 -1.90 -16.72 -7.14
C ALA A 138 -2.70 -17.72 -6.29
N ALA A 139 -2.03 -18.44 -5.38
CA ALA A 139 -2.69 -19.39 -4.49
C ALA A 139 -3.74 -18.73 -3.57
N TYR A 140 -3.46 -17.53 -3.06
CA TYR A 140 -4.43 -16.76 -2.29
C TYR A 140 -5.67 -16.41 -3.10
N HIS A 141 -5.49 -15.96 -4.35
CA HIS A 141 -6.62 -15.62 -5.22
C HIS A 141 -7.40 -16.86 -5.66
N GLU A 142 -6.72 -17.98 -5.91
CA GLU A 142 -7.36 -19.26 -6.22
C GLU A 142 -8.27 -19.74 -5.07
N ALA A 143 -7.78 -19.67 -3.82
CA ALA A 143 -8.60 -19.98 -2.65
C ALA A 143 -9.82 -19.07 -2.53
N ARG A 144 -9.66 -17.75 -2.74
CA ARG A 144 -10.79 -16.81 -2.72
C ARG A 144 -11.80 -17.04 -3.83
N ILE A 145 -11.35 -17.49 -5.01
CA ILE A 145 -12.26 -17.85 -6.10
C ILE A 145 -13.09 -19.07 -5.68
N ALA A 146 -12.45 -20.10 -5.11
CA ALA A 146 -13.15 -21.28 -4.62
C ALA A 146 -14.21 -20.95 -3.54
N ASP A 147 -13.89 -20.05 -2.61
CA ASP A 147 -14.84 -19.58 -1.60
C ASP A 147 -16.06 -18.89 -2.24
N HIS A 148 -15.83 -17.97 -3.18
CA HIS A 148 -16.93 -17.30 -3.89
C HIS A 148 -17.75 -18.27 -4.76
N GLU A 149 -17.11 -19.30 -5.36
CA GLU A 149 -17.82 -20.34 -6.09
C GLU A 149 -18.75 -21.16 -5.19
N ALA A 150 -18.31 -21.45 -3.96
CA ALA A 150 -19.13 -22.11 -2.96
C ALA A 150 -20.33 -21.23 -2.53
N ASP A 151 -20.11 -19.93 -2.32
CA ASP A 151 -21.18 -18.98 -2.02
C ASP A 151 -22.21 -18.90 -3.16
N ILE A 152 -21.74 -18.85 -4.41
CA ILE A 152 -22.62 -18.84 -5.59
C ILE A 152 -23.46 -20.12 -5.65
N ALA A 153 -22.86 -21.29 -5.39
CA ALA A 153 -23.57 -22.56 -5.36
C ALA A 153 -24.64 -22.58 -4.25
N TYR A 154 -24.32 -22.06 -3.06
CA TYR A 154 -25.27 -21.93 -1.96
C TYR A 154 -26.46 -21.03 -2.34
N TYR A 155 -26.21 -19.83 -2.85
CA TYR A 155 -27.29 -18.91 -3.21
C TYR A 155 -28.17 -19.45 -4.35
N ARG A 156 -27.60 -20.19 -5.31
CA ARG A 156 -28.38 -20.89 -6.33
C ARG A 156 -29.36 -21.90 -5.72
N ALA A 157 -28.92 -22.73 -4.78
CA ALA A 157 -29.79 -23.69 -4.12
C ALA A 157 -30.93 -23.01 -3.33
N VAL A 158 -30.65 -21.86 -2.71
CA VAL A 158 -31.67 -21.06 -2.03
C VAL A 158 -32.70 -20.51 -3.02
N ILE A 159 -32.26 -20.01 -4.18
CA ILE A 159 -33.13 -19.52 -5.24
C ILE A 159 -34.04 -20.65 -5.75
N ASP A 160 -33.49 -21.84 -6.03
CA ASP A 160 -34.25 -22.98 -6.51
C ASP A 160 -35.34 -23.41 -5.50
N LYS A 161 -34.99 -23.39 -4.20
CA LYS A 161 -35.96 -23.66 -3.12
C LYS A 161 -37.08 -22.63 -3.11
N HIS A 162 -36.76 -21.35 -3.18
CA HIS A 162 -37.77 -20.29 -3.22
C HIS A 162 -38.65 -20.38 -4.47
N ALA A 163 -38.09 -20.73 -5.63
CA ALA A 163 -38.86 -20.94 -6.85
C ALA A 163 -39.89 -22.07 -6.69
N SER A 164 -39.52 -23.18 -6.03
CA SER A 164 -40.46 -24.27 -5.71
C SER A 164 -41.60 -23.82 -4.80
N ILE A 165 -41.31 -23.03 -3.78
CA ILE A 165 -42.32 -22.50 -2.84
C ILE A 165 -43.30 -21.58 -3.60
N ILE A 166 -42.79 -20.72 -4.47
CA ILE A 166 -43.61 -19.83 -5.28
C ILE A 166 -44.55 -20.63 -6.20
N ALA A 167 -44.06 -21.70 -6.82
CA ALA A 167 -44.88 -22.58 -7.66
C ALA A 167 -46.00 -23.27 -6.86
N GLU A 168 -45.71 -23.76 -5.66
CA GLU A 168 -46.70 -24.37 -4.76
C GLU A 168 -47.78 -23.36 -4.34
N HIS A 169 -47.36 -22.17 -3.90
CA HIS A 169 -48.30 -21.09 -3.56
C HIS A 169 -49.16 -20.68 -4.75
N GLY A 170 -48.57 -20.59 -5.96
CA GLY A 170 -49.30 -20.31 -7.19
C GLY A 170 -50.39 -21.35 -7.47
N ALA A 171 -50.07 -22.65 -7.36
CA ALA A 171 -51.05 -23.72 -7.53
C ALA A 171 -52.18 -23.64 -6.48
N LYS A 172 -51.86 -23.28 -5.24
CA LYS A 172 -52.86 -23.13 -4.18
C LYS A 172 -53.81 -21.96 -4.44
N ILE A 173 -53.30 -20.86 -4.99
CA ILE A 173 -54.12 -19.70 -5.38
C ILE A 173 -55.12 -20.11 -6.47
N GLU A 174 -54.69 -20.84 -7.50
CA GLU A 174 -55.58 -21.33 -8.55
C GLU A 174 -56.67 -22.27 -8.01
N GLU A 175 -56.33 -23.19 -7.11
CA GLU A 175 -57.30 -24.06 -6.45
C GLU A 175 -58.35 -23.26 -5.65
N LEU A 176 -57.90 -22.25 -4.90
CA LEU A 176 -58.79 -21.38 -4.11
C LEU A 176 -59.69 -20.53 -5.02
N ASN A 177 -59.16 -19.99 -6.13
CA ASN A 177 -59.93 -19.23 -7.10
C ASN A 177 -61.04 -20.10 -7.72
N ALA A 178 -60.74 -21.34 -8.11
CA ALA A 178 -61.73 -22.27 -8.64
C ALA A 178 -62.85 -22.59 -7.63
N ARG A 179 -62.50 -22.76 -6.34
CA ARG A 179 -63.48 -22.97 -5.27
C ARG A 179 -64.39 -21.77 -5.05
N VAL A 180 -63.84 -20.55 -5.09
CA VAL A 180 -64.63 -19.32 -4.95
C VAL A 180 -65.62 -19.17 -6.11
N ALA A 181 -65.20 -19.46 -7.35
CA ALA A 181 -66.08 -19.42 -8.52
C ALA A 181 -67.29 -20.35 -8.37
N LEU A 182 -67.09 -21.58 -7.89
CA LEU A 182 -68.18 -22.54 -7.67
C LEU A 182 -69.16 -22.12 -6.56
N MET A 183 -68.70 -21.40 -5.53
CA MET A 183 -69.56 -20.86 -4.49
C MET A 183 -70.38 -19.65 -4.98
N GLY A 184 -69.80 -18.81 -5.85
CA GLY A 184 -70.49 -17.64 -6.43
C GLY A 184 -71.75 -17.99 -7.24
N ASP A 185 -71.72 -19.10 -7.99
CA ASP A 185 -72.88 -19.59 -8.76
C ASP A 185 -74.04 -20.12 -7.89
N SER A 186 -73.81 -20.33 -6.60
CA SER A 186 -74.83 -20.84 -5.66
C SER A 186 -75.78 -19.74 -5.15
N ASP A 187 -75.31 -18.49 -5.11
CA ASP A 187 -76.07 -17.35 -4.57
C ASP A 187 -77.00 -16.70 -5.63
N GLU A 188 -76.70 -16.81 -6.92
CA GLU A 188 -77.59 -16.29 -7.99
C GLU A 188 -78.86 -17.13 -8.17
N ASN A 189 -78.83 -18.43 -7.87
CA ASN A 189 -80.00 -19.32 -7.97
C ASN A 189 -81.06 -19.10 -6.85
N VAL A 190 -80.73 -18.37 -5.77
CA VAL A 190 -81.70 -18.10 -4.69
C VAL A 190 -82.59 -16.89 -5.03
N THR A 191 -82.18 -16.02 -5.95
CA THR A 191 -82.93 -14.77 -6.27
C THR A 191 -83.92 -14.88 -7.43
N GLU A 192 -83.82 -15.91 -8.29
CA GLU A 192 -84.81 -16.13 -9.37
C GLU A 192 -86.08 -16.88 -8.91
N GLY A 193 -86.08 -17.54 -7.74
CA GLY A 193 -87.26 -18.26 -7.23
C GLY A 193 -88.37 -17.39 -6.63
N MET A 194 -88.19 -16.06 -6.55
CA MET A 194 -89.04 -15.18 -5.72
C MET A 194 -89.83 -14.11 -6.52
N LYS A 195 -89.98 -14.30 -7.84
CA LYS A 195 -90.71 -13.36 -8.72
C LYS A 195 -91.90 -13.99 -9.47
N THR A 196 -92.74 -14.80 -8.82
CA THR A 196 -94.03 -15.19 -9.42
C THR A 196 -95.15 -15.34 -8.40
N HIS A 197 -95.46 -14.30 -7.62
CA HIS A 197 -96.77 -14.21 -6.97
C HIS A 197 -97.04 -12.78 -6.49
N ASP A 198 -97.45 -11.88 -7.39
CA ASP A 198 -98.62 -11.06 -7.04
C ASP A 198 -99.27 -10.41 -8.27
N SER A 199 -100.49 -10.84 -8.54
CA SER A 199 -101.37 -10.25 -9.54
C SER A 199 -102.79 -10.55 -9.11
N LYS A 200 -103.34 -9.77 -8.16
CA LYS A 200 -104.80 -9.60 -8.06
C LYS A 200 -105.23 -8.51 -7.08
N ARG A 201 -106.19 -7.71 -7.57
CA ARG A 201 -107.17 -6.83 -6.88
C ARG A 201 -106.69 -5.40 -6.64
N ARG A 202 -107.51 -4.36 -6.82
CA ARG A 202 -108.87 -4.15 -7.38
C ARG A 202 -109.03 -2.62 -7.42
N ARG A 203 -109.74 -2.10 -8.42
CA ARG A 203 -110.39 -0.77 -8.42
C ARG A 203 -111.14 -0.52 -7.10
N VAL A 204 -111.22 0.73 -6.62
CA VAL A 204 -112.48 1.46 -6.35
C VAL A 204 -112.20 2.97 -6.38
N ASP A 205 -113.11 3.69 -7.02
CA ASP A 205 -113.19 5.13 -7.27
C ASP A 205 -113.31 6.01 -6.00
N GLY A 206 -113.09 7.32 -6.19
CA GLY A 206 -113.36 8.41 -5.24
C GLY A 206 -112.83 9.74 -5.73
#